data_AF-A0A9X3EFY3-F1
#
_entry.id   AF-A0A9X3EFY3-F1
#
_cell.length_a   1.000
_cell.length_b   1.000
_cell.length_c   1.000
_cell.angle_alpha   90.00
_cell.angle_beta   90.00
_cell.angle_gamma   90.00
#
_symmetry.space_group_name_H-M   'P 1'
#
loop_
_entity.id
_entity.type
_entity.pdbx_description
1 polymer ?
#
loop_
_entity_poly.entity_id
_entity_poly.type
_entity_poly.pdbx_seq_one_letter_code
_entity_poly.pdbx_strand_id
1 'polypeptide(L)'
;MPEIRYQGQTWHIREGENLLLGLLRQGLELRNSCRNGVCNACMMKSTKADGEELEHGRLAPELVEKGYFLPCKTTVRDFLEMQQPVNADLTYTGMVAEKEFLADDIVRIAIEASFNPEYQPGQFIDIWHPSGICRPYSLASTPMMTWYLECHIRKVEGGLVSSWLVDELAVGDEIRISKPQGQVLVPSGVAEIGLLAFGVGMSSVYGLTLDTVERMGADEPRLVRVRHMASQARGLYMDAALTALADSKPMLDYASVAGSARDPQLLADICSGLVAGDDGQRLYVLCGSDGAVQAARSWMLANGVDGRRVLADAFTFQNHPNSLLVAEAAQEGSQEAELADDERPYPATHPELWAMLEEDNRLGRILDTFYDRVFEDPIMSPYFHNSNKQRSKEKVFSFYKRLFSGEPCFFGDRPRNSHHWMVISNEVYDHRLGLLVDCMRLHGVPEDMIPMWLEYEEYYRQDIVKDEPRGRRIGGVVQPVSGLGYEVLSCGALCDSCQAVLEPGTRVLYHLRTGHIYCPQCEGRAVV
;
A
#
# COMPACT_ATOMS: atom_id res chain seq x y z
N MET A 1 -7.49 34.60 -18.27
CA MET A 1 -8.02 33.24 -18.01
C MET A 1 -6.86 32.29 -18.19
N PRO A 2 -6.41 31.62 -17.11
CA PRO A 2 -5.27 30.72 -17.17
C PRO A 2 -5.43 29.67 -18.27
N GLU A 3 -4.37 29.44 -19.04
CA GLU A 3 -4.30 28.46 -20.12
C GLU A 3 -3.65 27.16 -19.63
N ILE A 4 -4.34 26.04 -19.78
CA ILE A 4 -3.84 24.71 -19.41
C ILE A 4 -3.69 23.86 -20.66
N ARG A 5 -2.47 23.40 -20.96
CA ARG A 5 -2.21 22.46 -22.06
C ARG A 5 -2.04 21.05 -21.53
N TYR A 6 -2.85 20.14 -22.06
CA TYR A 6 -2.83 18.73 -21.68
C TYR A 6 -3.35 17.85 -22.83
N GLN A 7 -2.64 16.77 -23.14
CA GLN A 7 -2.95 15.84 -24.25
C GLN A 7 -3.13 16.54 -25.62
N GLY A 8 -2.33 17.57 -25.89
CA GLY A 8 -2.43 18.35 -27.13
C GLY A 8 -3.70 19.21 -27.24
N GLN A 9 -4.49 19.30 -26.18
CA GLN A 9 -5.66 20.18 -26.08
C GLN A 9 -5.38 21.34 -25.12
N THR A 10 -6.06 22.46 -25.39
CA THR A 10 -6.00 23.66 -24.56
C THR A 10 -7.31 23.81 -23.79
N TRP A 11 -7.19 23.96 -22.49
CA TRP A 11 -8.28 24.19 -21.55
C TRP A 11 -8.13 25.56 -20.90
N HIS A 12 -9.23 26.17 -20.49
CA HIS A 12 -9.19 27.44 -19.78
C HIS A 12 -9.98 27.36 -18.48
N ILE A 13 -9.32 27.64 -17.36
CA ILE A 13 -9.96 27.70 -16.04
C ILE A 13 -10.26 29.16 -15.66
N ARG A 14 -11.09 29.37 -14.65
CA ARG A 14 -11.33 30.72 -14.11
C ARG A 14 -10.11 31.15 -13.29
N GLU A 15 -9.88 32.46 -13.20
CA GLU A 15 -8.81 33.00 -12.37
C GLU A 15 -9.03 32.65 -10.89
N GLY A 16 -7.99 32.18 -10.21
CA GLY A 16 -8.06 31.70 -8.82
C GLY A 16 -8.83 30.39 -8.62
N GLU A 17 -9.31 29.74 -9.69
CA GLU A 17 -9.98 28.44 -9.61
C GLU A 17 -8.97 27.33 -9.33
N ASN A 18 -9.37 26.37 -8.49
CA ASN A 18 -8.61 25.15 -8.29
C ASN A 18 -8.45 24.39 -9.61
N LEU A 19 -7.22 24.02 -9.96
CA LEU A 19 -6.91 23.42 -11.25
C LEU A 19 -7.73 22.14 -11.50
N LEU A 20 -7.79 21.23 -10.52
CA LEU A 20 -8.56 19.98 -10.66
C LEU A 20 -10.05 20.26 -10.89
N LEU A 21 -10.66 21.14 -10.08
CA LEU A 21 -12.09 21.44 -10.20
C LEU A 21 -12.43 22.15 -11.52
N GLY A 22 -11.58 23.08 -11.95
CA GLY A 22 -11.76 23.80 -13.21
C GLY A 22 -11.73 22.88 -14.42
N LEU A 23 -10.87 21.84 -14.40
CA LEU A 23 -10.78 20.84 -15.46
C LEU A 23 -11.93 19.83 -15.43
N LEU A 24 -12.28 19.31 -14.25
CA LEU A 24 -13.44 18.41 -14.09
C LEU A 24 -14.75 19.07 -14.51
N ARG A 25 -14.93 20.37 -14.21
CA ARG A 25 -16.10 21.16 -14.63
C ARG A 25 -16.27 21.21 -16.16
N GLN A 26 -15.18 21.09 -16.90
CA GLN A 26 -15.16 21.11 -18.36
C GLN A 26 -15.27 19.72 -18.98
N GLY A 27 -15.44 18.67 -18.14
CA GLY A 27 -15.58 17.30 -18.59
C GLY A 27 -14.25 16.56 -18.80
N LEU A 28 -13.11 17.15 -18.41
CA LEU A 28 -11.83 16.43 -18.44
C LEU A 28 -11.76 15.46 -17.28
N GLU A 29 -11.72 14.16 -17.57
CA GLU A 29 -11.57 13.11 -16.55
C GLU A 29 -10.10 13.00 -16.11
N LEU A 30 -9.79 13.63 -14.97
CA LEU A 30 -8.55 13.39 -14.25
C LEU A 30 -8.79 12.42 -13.09
N ARG A 31 -7.84 11.49 -12.88
CA ARG A 31 -7.80 10.69 -11.65
C ARG A 31 -7.77 11.66 -10.46
N ASN A 32 -8.56 11.39 -9.42
CA ASN A 32 -8.55 12.15 -8.17
C ASN A 32 -9.05 11.26 -7.03
N SER A 33 -9.06 11.73 -5.78
CA SER A 33 -9.63 11.01 -4.64
C SER A 33 -10.00 11.99 -3.52
N CYS A 34 -9.09 12.27 -2.58
CA CYS A 34 -9.38 13.11 -1.42
C CYS A 34 -9.60 14.60 -1.74
N ARG A 35 -9.11 15.07 -2.89
CA ARG A 35 -9.09 16.48 -3.31
C ARG A 35 -8.45 17.46 -2.30
N ASN A 36 -7.66 16.95 -1.36
CA ASN A 36 -7.00 17.72 -0.31
C ASN A 36 -5.48 17.45 -0.23
N GLY A 37 -4.88 16.91 -1.29
CA GLY A 37 -3.42 16.79 -1.39
C GLY A 37 -2.76 15.65 -0.60
N VAL A 38 -3.54 14.71 -0.07
CA VAL A 38 -3.04 13.59 0.75
C VAL A 38 -2.93 12.28 -0.03
N CYS A 39 -3.93 11.96 -0.86
CA CYS A 39 -4.03 10.65 -1.51
C CYS A 39 -3.11 10.46 -2.72
N ASN A 40 -2.50 11.53 -3.24
CA ASN A 40 -1.71 11.56 -4.48
C ASN A 40 -2.41 11.10 -5.77
N ALA A 41 -3.68 10.69 -5.73
CA ALA A 41 -4.43 10.20 -6.90
C ALA A 41 -4.58 11.20 -8.05
N CYS A 42 -4.51 12.51 -7.79
CA CYS A 42 -4.58 13.54 -8.85
C CYS A 42 -3.24 13.92 -9.44
N MET A 43 -2.15 13.28 -9.03
CA MET A 43 -0.80 13.70 -9.37
C MET A 43 -0.63 13.85 -10.88
N MET A 44 0.02 14.94 -11.28
CA MET A 44 0.39 15.25 -12.66
C MET A 44 1.86 15.65 -12.69
N LYS A 45 2.48 15.58 -13.86
CA LYS A 45 3.83 16.09 -14.08
C LYS A 45 3.75 17.37 -14.92
N SER A 46 4.35 18.44 -14.45
CA SER A 46 4.49 19.67 -15.21
C SER A 46 5.55 19.48 -16.28
N THR A 47 5.26 19.87 -17.52
CA THR A 47 6.26 20.00 -18.58
C THR A 47 6.68 21.45 -18.76
N LYS A 48 5.82 22.40 -18.40
CA LYS A 48 6.10 23.83 -18.44
C LYS A 48 5.16 24.59 -17.51
N ALA A 49 5.68 25.35 -16.56
CA ALA A 49 4.91 26.08 -15.55
C ALA A 49 5.47 27.51 -15.40
N ASP A 50 5.26 28.36 -16.41
CA ASP A 50 5.89 29.69 -16.56
C ASP A 50 5.64 30.62 -15.34
N GLY A 51 6.43 30.47 -14.28
CA GLY A 51 6.29 31.23 -13.03
C GLY A 51 5.12 30.80 -12.13
N GLU A 52 4.52 29.63 -12.38
CA GLU A 52 3.44 29.09 -11.54
C GLU A 52 4.01 28.41 -10.29
N GLU A 53 3.39 28.70 -9.15
CA GLU A 53 3.69 28.01 -7.90
C GLU A 53 2.83 26.75 -7.83
N LEU A 54 3.45 25.60 -8.13
CA LEU A 54 2.77 24.32 -8.13
C LEU A 54 2.74 23.74 -6.72
N GLU A 55 1.60 23.22 -6.31
CA GLU A 55 1.40 22.71 -4.97
C GLU A 55 1.63 21.20 -4.91
N HIS A 56 2.47 20.77 -3.98
CA HIS A 56 2.97 19.39 -3.94
C HIS A 56 2.33 18.53 -2.85
N GLY A 57 1.55 19.11 -1.92
CA GLY A 57 0.92 18.35 -0.83
C GLY A 57 1.92 17.46 -0.08
N ARG A 58 1.66 16.14 -0.02
CA ARG A 58 2.56 15.13 0.58
C ARG A 58 3.36 14.32 -0.44
N LEU A 59 3.67 14.90 -1.60
CA LEU A 59 4.55 14.25 -2.56
C LEU A 59 5.97 14.07 -1.99
N ALA A 60 6.60 12.97 -2.38
CA ALA A 60 8.00 12.72 -2.03
C ALA A 60 8.90 13.78 -2.71
N PRO A 61 9.96 14.28 -2.06
CA PRO A 61 10.82 15.33 -2.62
C PRO A 61 11.37 15.00 -4.01
N GLU A 62 11.68 13.74 -4.28
CA GLU A 62 12.22 13.29 -5.57
C GLU A 62 11.20 13.46 -6.71
N LEU A 63 9.90 13.34 -6.40
CA LEU A 63 8.83 13.61 -7.35
C LEU A 63 8.67 15.12 -7.56
N VAL A 64 8.76 15.91 -6.50
CA VAL A 64 8.72 17.37 -6.59
C VAL A 64 9.83 17.89 -7.51
N GLU A 65 11.06 17.43 -7.31
CA GLU A 65 12.22 17.78 -8.16
C GLU A 65 12.02 17.38 -9.62
N LYS A 66 11.35 16.26 -9.87
CA LYS A 66 10.98 15.80 -11.22
C LYS A 66 9.80 16.58 -11.82
N GLY A 67 9.28 17.61 -11.15
CA GLY A 67 8.19 18.45 -11.63
C GLY A 67 6.79 17.86 -11.39
N TYR A 68 6.64 16.90 -10.47
CA TYR A 68 5.34 16.39 -10.08
C TYR A 68 4.62 17.31 -9.11
N PHE A 69 3.31 17.42 -9.25
CA PHE A 69 2.47 18.30 -8.45
C PHE A 69 1.05 17.76 -8.32
N LEU A 70 0.25 18.39 -7.47
CA LEU A 70 -1.14 18.01 -7.19
C LEU A 70 -2.11 19.10 -7.69
N PRO A 71 -2.82 18.86 -8.82
CA PRO A 71 -3.87 19.76 -9.32
C PRO A 71 -4.96 20.09 -8.30
N CYS A 72 -5.23 19.21 -7.33
CA CYS A 72 -6.23 19.48 -6.29
C CYS A 72 -5.79 20.52 -5.26
N LYS A 73 -4.50 20.89 -5.22
CA LYS A 73 -3.97 21.95 -4.36
C LYS A 73 -3.52 23.18 -5.16
N THR A 74 -3.29 23.01 -6.46
CA THR A 74 -2.72 24.05 -7.33
C THR A 74 -3.79 24.98 -7.89
N THR A 75 -3.50 26.28 -7.90
CA THR A 75 -4.17 27.27 -8.75
C THR A 75 -3.18 27.71 -9.83
N VAL A 76 -3.67 28.16 -10.99
CA VAL A 76 -2.83 28.62 -12.10
C VAL A 76 -3.21 30.06 -12.41
N ARG A 77 -2.22 30.93 -12.65
CA ARG A 77 -2.41 32.35 -12.96
C ARG A 77 -2.42 32.62 -14.46
N ASP A 78 -1.41 32.14 -15.16
CA ASP A 78 -1.16 32.43 -16.56
C ASP A 78 -1.15 31.16 -17.41
N PHE A 79 -0.14 30.30 -17.24
CA PHE A 79 0.08 29.18 -18.14
C PHE A 79 0.66 27.94 -17.44
N LEU A 80 0.06 26.78 -17.71
CA LEU A 80 0.57 25.49 -17.30
C LEU A 80 0.43 24.45 -18.42
N GLU A 81 1.52 23.81 -18.77
CA GLU A 81 1.52 22.58 -19.56
C GLU A 81 1.84 21.39 -18.66
N MET A 82 1.01 20.36 -18.76
CA MET A 82 1.11 19.19 -17.92
C MET A 82 0.89 17.92 -18.73
N GLN A 83 1.33 16.81 -18.15
CA GLN A 83 1.14 15.48 -18.69
C GLN A 83 0.77 14.50 -17.57
N GLN A 84 0.28 13.33 -17.97
CA GLN A 84 0.11 12.22 -17.04
C GLN A 84 1.44 11.88 -16.37
N PRO A 85 1.41 11.38 -15.13
CA PRO A 85 2.61 10.86 -14.51
C PRO A 85 3.39 9.92 -15.41
N VAL A 86 4.70 10.11 -15.46
CA VAL A 86 5.58 9.18 -16.17
C VAL A 86 5.73 7.97 -15.27
N ASN A 87 5.16 6.85 -15.70
CA ASN A 87 5.15 5.61 -14.92
C ASN A 87 6.52 5.21 -14.37
N ALA A 88 7.62 5.50 -15.10
CA ALA A 88 8.97 5.24 -14.63
C ALA A 88 9.35 5.93 -13.31
N ASP A 89 8.74 7.08 -13.02
CA ASP A 89 9.01 7.83 -11.79
C ASP A 89 8.12 7.39 -10.61
N LEU A 90 7.04 6.62 -10.85
CA LEU A 90 6.06 6.20 -9.84
C LEU A 90 5.98 4.67 -9.64
N THR A 91 6.98 3.94 -10.13
CA THR A 91 7.04 2.49 -9.96
C THR A 91 7.98 2.13 -8.83
N TYR A 92 7.51 1.21 -8.01
CA TYR A 92 8.26 0.53 -6.98
C TYR A 92 8.46 -0.93 -7.40
N THR A 93 9.48 -1.55 -6.85
CA THR A 93 9.73 -2.97 -7.04
C THR A 93 8.81 -3.76 -6.11
N GLY A 94 8.18 -4.81 -6.65
CA GLY A 94 7.50 -5.84 -5.88
C GLY A 94 8.07 -7.20 -6.25
N MET A 95 8.23 -8.09 -5.29
CA MET A 95 8.61 -9.49 -5.54
C MET A 95 7.39 -10.38 -5.35
N VAL A 96 7.17 -11.33 -6.26
CA VAL A 96 6.09 -12.32 -6.12
C VAL A 96 6.47 -13.31 -5.02
N ALA A 97 5.85 -13.17 -3.85
CA ALA A 97 6.10 -14.02 -2.70
C ALA A 97 5.32 -15.35 -2.80
N GLU A 98 4.07 -15.29 -3.25
CA GLU A 98 3.21 -16.47 -3.39
C GLU A 98 2.31 -16.33 -4.61
N LYS A 99 2.00 -17.47 -5.23
CA LYS A 99 1.05 -17.58 -6.34
C LYS A 99 0.24 -18.87 -6.22
N GLU A 100 -1.08 -18.74 -6.16
CA GLU A 100 -1.99 -19.88 -5.95
C GLU A 100 -3.24 -19.75 -6.82
N PHE A 101 -3.64 -20.82 -7.49
CA PHE A 101 -4.91 -20.85 -8.23
C PHE A 101 -6.08 -20.99 -7.25
N LEU A 102 -6.94 -19.98 -7.22
CA LEU A 102 -8.20 -20.02 -6.47
C LEU A 102 -9.35 -20.61 -7.30
N ALA A 103 -9.24 -20.52 -8.63
CA ALA A 103 -10.10 -21.17 -9.62
C ALA A 103 -9.33 -21.31 -10.95
N ASP A 104 -9.89 -22.03 -11.93
CA ASP A 104 -9.26 -22.26 -13.25
C ASP A 104 -8.77 -20.97 -13.94
N ASP A 105 -9.50 -19.86 -13.77
CA ASP A 105 -9.21 -18.56 -14.37
C ASP A 105 -8.88 -17.47 -13.34
N ILE A 106 -8.66 -17.81 -12.07
CA ILE A 106 -8.39 -16.83 -10.99
C ILE A 106 -7.19 -17.26 -10.16
N VAL A 107 -6.21 -16.38 -10.06
CA VAL A 107 -4.99 -16.59 -9.27
C VAL A 107 -4.89 -15.55 -8.15
N ARG A 108 -4.54 -16.02 -6.95
CA ARG A 108 -4.05 -15.21 -5.84
C ARG A 108 -2.56 -14.94 -6.06
N ILE A 109 -2.17 -13.67 -6.02
CA ILE A 109 -0.77 -13.27 -6.04
C ILE A 109 -0.49 -12.42 -4.80
N ALA A 110 0.47 -12.88 -3.99
CA ALA A 110 1.02 -12.12 -2.87
C ALA A 110 2.33 -11.44 -3.32
N ILE A 111 2.42 -10.13 -3.10
CA ILE A 111 3.51 -9.29 -3.59
C ILE A 111 4.19 -8.62 -2.39
N GLU A 112 5.48 -8.91 -2.18
CA GLU A 112 6.31 -8.17 -1.23
C GLU A 112 6.78 -6.86 -1.90
N ALA A 113 6.25 -5.74 -1.45
CA ALA A 113 6.64 -4.42 -1.95
C ALA A 113 7.98 -3.96 -1.35
N SER A 114 8.78 -3.23 -2.13
CA SER A 114 10.03 -2.57 -1.70
C SER A 114 9.79 -1.37 -0.76
N PHE A 115 8.55 -1.15 -0.34
CA PHE A 115 8.12 -0.12 0.59
C PHE A 115 7.18 -0.74 1.63
N ASN A 116 7.02 -0.09 2.78
CA ASN A 116 6.03 -0.53 3.77
C ASN A 116 4.61 -0.28 3.23
N PRO A 117 3.78 -1.31 3.00
CA PRO A 117 2.45 -1.13 2.43
C PRO A 117 1.49 -0.56 3.47
N GLU A 118 1.46 0.76 3.58
CA GLU A 118 0.41 1.49 4.28
C GLU A 118 -0.75 1.71 3.31
N TYR A 119 -1.86 1.01 3.53
CA TYR A 119 -3.05 1.12 2.71
C TYR A 119 -4.32 0.91 3.51
N GLN A 120 -5.44 1.33 2.95
CA GLN A 120 -6.76 1.05 3.45
C GLN A 120 -7.40 -0.03 2.57
N PRO A 121 -8.16 -0.98 3.16
CA PRO A 121 -8.91 -1.95 2.37
C PRO A 121 -9.88 -1.24 1.42
N GLY A 122 -10.03 -1.79 0.22
CA GLY A 122 -10.73 -1.16 -0.90
C GLY A 122 -9.82 -0.35 -1.84
N GLN A 123 -8.54 -0.20 -1.53
CA GLN A 123 -7.53 0.31 -2.45
C GLN A 123 -7.03 -0.76 -3.45
N PHE A 124 -6.36 -0.31 -4.50
CA PHE A 124 -5.75 -1.12 -5.54
C PHE A 124 -4.30 -0.67 -5.81
N ILE A 125 -3.53 -1.51 -6.49
CA ILE A 125 -2.24 -1.15 -7.08
C ILE A 125 -2.28 -1.30 -8.59
N ASP A 126 -1.49 -0.50 -9.30
CA ASP A 126 -1.19 -0.77 -10.70
C ASP A 126 -0.04 -1.79 -10.77
N ILE A 127 -0.14 -2.78 -11.66
CA ILE A 127 0.94 -3.74 -11.97
C ILE A 127 1.34 -3.57 -13.44
N TRP A 128 2.63 -3.41 -13.70
CA TRP A 128 3.18 -3.23 -15.05
C TRP A 128 3.66 -4.56 -15.63
N HIS A 129 3.20 -4.84 -16.85
CA HIS A 129 3.79 -5.84 -17.73
C HIS A 129 5.16 -5.36 -18.24
N PRO A 130 6.14 -6.24 -18.53
CA PRO A 130 7.45 -5.86 -19.08
C PRO A 130 7.41 -4.99 -20.35
N SER A 131 6.32 -5.07 -21.13
CA SER A 131 6.10 -4.18 -22.29
C SER A 131 5.78 -2.72 -21.93
N GLY A 132 5.67 -2.37 -20.64
CA GLY A 132 5.34 -1.03 -20.15
C GLY A 132 3.84 -0.75 -19.96
N ILE A 133 2.96 -1.69 -20.32
CA ILE A 133 1.51 -1.57 -20.13
C ILE A 133 1.15 -1.97 -18.69
N CYS A 134 0.35 -1.16 -17.99
CA CYS A 134 -0.12 -1.47 -16.64
C CYS A 134 -1.64 -1.64 -16.54
N ARG A 135 -2.08 -2.36 -15.50
CA ARG A 135 -3.50 -2.51 -15.13
C ARG A 135 -3.68 -2.42 -13.61
N PRO A 136 -4.80 -1.86 -13.13
CA PRO A 136 -5.13 -1.82 -11.72
C PRO A 136 -5.63 -3.19 -11.23
N TYR A 137 -5.24 -3.56 -10.00
CA TYR A 137 -5.69 -4.77 -9.30
C TYR A 137 -6.01 -4.45 -7.84
N SER A 138 -7.26 -4.69 -7.41
CA SER A 138 -7.73 -4.39 -6.06
C SER A 138 -7.09 -5.30 -5.01
N LEU A 139 -6.73 -4.72 -3.87
CA LEU A 139 -6.08 -5.42 -2.78
C LEU A 139 -7.10 -6.29 -2.02
N ALA A 140 -6.77 -7.57 -1.85
CA ALA A 140 -7.55 -8.58 -1.13
C ALA A 140 -7.08 -8.82 0.30
N SER A 141 -6.01 -8.15 0.72
CA SER A 141 -5.42 -8.23 2.05
C SER A 141 -5.80 -7.01 2.92
N THR A 142 -5.47 -7.08 4.21
CA THR A 142 -5.42 -5.92 5.12
C THR A 142 -4.01 -5.78 5.69
N PRO A 143 -3.47 -4.56 5.89
CA PRO A 143 -2.14 -4.36 6.47
C PRO A 143 -1.99 -4.93 7.88
N MET A 144 -3.11 -5.21 8.56
CA MET A 144 -3.11 -5.79 9.91
C MET A 144 -2.82 -7.30 9.91
N MET A 145 -3.20 -8.02 8.84
CA MET A 145 -3.13 -9.49 8.81
C MET A 145 -1.92 -10.01 8.03
N THR A 146 -1.46 -9.24 7.05
CA THR A 146 -0.39 -9.66 6.16
C THR A 146 0.49 -8.45 5.80
N TRP A 147 1.77 -8.73 5.58
CA TRP A 147 2.79 -7.75 5.19
C TRP A 147 3.05 -7.73 3.67
N TYR A 148 2.31 -8.55 2.91
CA TYR A 148 2.31 -8.54 1.45
C TYR A 148 1.05 -7.87 0.93
N LEU A 149 1.13 -7.31 -0.27
CA LEU A 149 -0.02 -6.87 -1.03
C LEU A 149 -0.62 -8.11 -1.72
N GLU A 150 -1.87 -8.44 -1.43
CA GLU A 150 -2.54 -9.57 -2.08
C GLU A 150 -3.51 -9.08 -3.16
N CYS A 151 -3.51 -9.72 -4.33
CA CYS A 151 -4.49 -9.46 -5.40
C CYS A 151 -5.09 -10.77 -5.90
N HIS A 152 -6.41 -10.77 -6.15
CA HIS A 152 -7.07 -11.82 -6.94
C HIS A 152 -7.15 -11.38 -8.40
N ILE A 153 -6.45 -12.09 -9.27
CA ILE A 153 -6.32 -11.74 -10.68
C ILE A 153 -7.08 -12.77 -11.52
N ARG A 154 -8.06 -12.28 -12.29
CA ARG A 154 -8.76 -13.10 -13.26
C ARG A 154 -8.07 -13.04 -14.63
N LYS A 155 -7.83 -14.21 -15.23
CA LYS A 155 -7.41 -14.31 -16.62
C LYS A 155 -8.52 -13.81 -17.55
N VAL A 156 -8.17 -12.87 -18.42
CA VAL A 156 -9.10 -12.36 -19.45
C VAL A 156 -8.62 -12.90 -20.78
N GLU A 157 -9.51 -13.54 -21.53
CA GLU A 157 -9.21 -14.08 -22.86
C GLU A 157 -8.67 -12.96 -23.78
N GLY A 158 -7.50 -13.17 -24.37
CA GLY A 158 -6.79 -12.17 -25.17
C GLY A 158 -6.23 -10.97 -24.39
N GLY A 159 -6.31 -10.97 -23.05
CA GLY A 159 -5.79 -9.91 -22.20
C GLY A 159 -4.29 -10.04 -21.99
N LEU A 160 -3.51 -9.03 -22.39
CA LEU A 160 -2.04 -9.05 -22.28
C LEU A 160 -1.55 -9.22 -20.82
N VAL A 161 -1.92 -8.28 -19.94
CA VAL A 161 -1.39 -8.23 -18.57
C VAL A 161 -1.90 -9.41 -17.73
N SER A 162 -3.20 -9.70 -17.77
CA SER A 162 -3.77 -10.79 -16.98
C SER A 162 -3.33 -12.18 -17.44
N SER A 163 -3.09 -12.40 -18.74
CA SER A 163 -2.54 -13.68 -19.21
C SER A 163 -1.10 -13.86 -18.74
N TRP A 164 -0.26 -12.82 -18.84
CA TRP A 164 1.11 -12.88 -18.29
C TRP A 164 1.13 -13.15 -16.78
N LEU A 165 0.32 -12.42 -16.00
CA LEU A 165 0.23 -12.63 -14.55
C LEU A 165 -0.19 -14.06 -14.18
N VAL A 166 -1.08 -14.68 -14.96
CA VAL A 166 -1.64 -16.01 -14.68
C VAL A 166 -0.75 -17.13 -15.23
N ASP A 167 -0.26 -17.01 -16.45
CA ASP A 167 0.41 -18.10 -17.17
C ASP A 167 1.94 -18.07 -17.03
N GLU A 168 2.54 -16.87 -16.98
CA GLU A 168 4.00 -16.71 -17.14
C GLU A 168 4.69 -16.28 -15.85
N LEU A 169 4.10 -15.34 -15.10
CA LEU A 169 4.69 -14.81 -13.87
C LEU A 169 4.87 -15.92 -12.80
N ALA A 170 6.06 -16.06 -12.24
CA ALA A 170 6.39 -17.07 -11.24
C ALA A 170 6.69 -16.48 -9.86
N VAL A 171 6.65 -17.33 -8.83
CA VAL A 171 7.14 -16.97 -7.49
C VAL A 171 8.65 -16.67 -7.57
N GLY A 172 9.07 -15.59 -6.94
CA GLY A 172 10.44 -15.07 -6.98
C GLY A 172 10.67 -14.01 -8.06
N ASP A 173 9.74 -13.84 -9.00
CA ASP A 173 9.89 -12.81 -10.04
C ASP A 173 9.75 -11.40 -9.48
N GLU A 174 10.55 -10.49 -10.03
CA GLU A 174 10.44 -9.06 -9.77
C GLU A 174 9.44 -8.42 -10.73
N ILE A 175 8.51 -7.64 -10.18
CA ILE A 175 7.49 -6.90 -10.92
C ILE A 175 7.50 -5.44 -10.53
N ARG A 176 7.03 -4.59 -11.44
CA ARG A 176 6.86 -3.15 -11.17
C ARG A 176 5.43 -2.88 -10.73
N ILE A 177 5.28 -2.19 -9.61
CA ILE A 177 3.99 -1.87 -8.98
C ILE A 177 3.90 -0.40 -8.57
N SER A 178 2.69 0.08 -8.32
CA SER A 178 2.46 1.41 -7.73
C SER A 178 2.36 1.31 -6.21
N LYS A 179 2.37 2.46 -5.53
CA LYS A 179 1.79 2.53 -4.19
C LYS A 179 0.28 2.25 -4.23
N PRO A 180 -0.31 1.75 -3.14
CA PRO A 180 -1.75 1.60 -2.99
C PRO A 180 -2.48 2.93 -3.22
N GLN A 181 -3.57 2.88 -3.98
CA GLN A 181 -4.37 4.02 -4.38
C GLN A 181 -5.85 3.63 -4.51
N GLY A 182 -6.77 4.59 -4.46
CA GLY A 182 -8.21 4.32 -4.56
C GLY A 182 -9.07 5.27 -3.72
N GLN A 183 -10.38 5.23 -3.96
CA GLN A 183 -11.39 6.06 -3.30
C GLN A 183 -12.40 5.28 -2.47
N VAL A 184 -12.46 3.95 -2.62
CA VAL A 184 -13.43 3.12 -1.92
C VAL A 184 -12.89 2.86 -0.52
N LEU A 185 -13.17 3.82 0.37
CA LEU A 185 -12.76 3.80 1.76
C LEU A 185 -14.02 3.76 2.62
N VAL A 186 -14.05 2.83 3.58
CA VAL A 186 -15.13 2.76 4.57
C VAL A 186 -14.76 3.66 5.76
N PRO A 187 -15.54 4.71 6.05
CA PRO A 187 -15.26 5.60 7.18
C PRO A 187 -15.30 4.90 8.54
N SER A 188 -14.67 5.51 9.55
CA SER A 188 -14.88 5.12 10.95
C SER A 188 -16.29 5.46 11.43
N GLY A 189 -16.79 4.75 12.46
CA GLY A 189 -18.13 4.98 13.04
C GLY A 189 -19.32 4.49 12.22
N VAL A 190 -19.11 3.83 11.07
CA VAL A 190 -20.19 3.16 10.32
C VAL A 190 -20.55 1.85 11.02
N ALA A 191 -21.75 1.77 11.58
CA ALA A 191 -22.21 0.59 12.34
C ALA A 191 -22.50 -0.63 11.46
N GLU A 192 -22.94 -0.42 10.21
CA GLU A 192 -23.27 -1.51 9.28
C GLU A 192 -22.79 -1.25 7.85
N ILE A 193 -22.26 -2.28 7.21
CA ILE A 193 -21.74 -2.20 5.84
C ILE A 193 -22.33 -3.34 4.99
N GLY A 194 -22.83 -3.00 3.80
CA GLY A 194 -23.23 -3.95 2.77
C GLY A 194 -22.20 -4.01 1.64
N LEU A 195 -21.60 -5.17 1.41
CA LEU A 195 -20.62 -5.41 0.36
C LEU A 195 -21.22 -6.33 -0.72
N LEU A 196 -21.18 -5.91 -1.98
CA LEU A 196 -21.62 -6.71 -3.13
C LEU A 196 -20.46 -6.93 -4.09
N ALA A 197 -20.03 -8.18 -4.23
CA ALA A 197 -19.00 -8.60 -5.17
C ALA A 197 -19.59 -9.26 -6.41
N PHE A 198 -19.14 -8.84 -7.60
CA PHE A 198 -19.38 -9.52 -8.86
C PHE A 198 -18.09 -10.22 -9.34
N GLY A 199 -18.05 -11.55 -9.29
CA GLY A 199 -16.90 -12.37 -9.65
C GLY A 199 -15.62 -11.92 -8.94
N VAL A 200 -14.56 -11.64 -9.70
CA VAL A 200 -13.26 -11.17 -9.14
C VAL A 200 -13.33 -9.80 -8.45
N GLY A 201 -14.46 -9.09 -8.52
CA GLY A 201 -14.77 -7.98 -7.61
C GLY A 201 -14.66 -8.38 -6.13
N MET A 202 -14.73 -9.69 -5.85
CA MET A 202 -14.46 -10.27 -4.54
C MET A 202 -13.05 -9.96 -4.01
N SER A 203 -12.06 -9.63 -4.85
CA SER A 203 -10.74 -9.14 -4.38
C SER A 203 -10.90 -7.97 -3.41
N SER A 204 -11.57 -6.90 -3.84
CA SER A 204 -11.79 -5.68 -3.04
C SER A 204 -12.69 -5.95 -1.81
N VAL A 205 -13.76 -6.73 -2.01
CA VAL A 205 -14.72 -7.07 -0.95
C VAL A 205 -14.09 -7.93 0.14
N TYR A 206 -13.18 -8.83 -0.21
CA TYR A 206 -12.52 -9.70 0.76
C TYR A 206 -11.65 -8.89 1.73
N GLY A 207 -10.83 -7.96 1.23
CA GLY A 207 -10.03 -7.07 2.08
C GLY A 207 -10.89 -6.21 3.01
N LEU A 208 -12.00 -5.65 2.51
CA LEU A 208 -12.98 -4.89 3.32
C LEU A 208 -13.66 -5.76 4.39
N THR A 209 -13.96 -7.02 4.06
CA THR A 209 -14.57 -7.98 4.98
C THR A 209 -13.61 -8.31 6.12
N LEU A 210 -12.36 -8.65 5.79
CA LEU A 210 -11.33 -8.99 6.77
C LEU A 210 -11.03 -7.83 7.73
N ASP A 211 -10.83 -6.62 7.20
CA ASP A 211 -10.57 -5.44 8.03
C ASP A 211 -11.70 -5.15 9.01
N THR A 212 -12.95 -5.31 8.57
CA THR A 212 -14.09 -5.07 9.45
C THR A 212 -14.21 -6.15 10.52
N VAL A 213 -14.00 -7.41 10.16
CA VAL A 213 -14.09 -8.55 11.09
C VAL A 213 -12.95 -8.55 12.12
N GLU A 214 -11.76 -8.03 11.78
CA GLU A 214 -10.58 -8.07 12.65
C GLU A 214 -10.43 -6.81 13.55
N ARG A 215 -10.94 -5.65 13.14
CA ARG A 215 -11.02 -4.45 14.02
C ARG A 215 -11.86 -4.65 15.28
N MET A 216 -12.61 -5.74 15.35
CA MET A 216 -13.47 -6.18 16.44
C MET A 216 -12.75 -6.45 17.77
N GLY A 217 -11.42 -6.50 17.79
CA GLY A 217 -10.63 -6.46 19.03
C GLY A 217 -10.59 -5.09 19.71
N ALA A 218 -11.13 -4.04 19.07
CA ALA A 218 -11.23 -2.66 19.57
C ALA A 218 -12.69 -2.23 19.75
N ASP A 219 -12.92 -1.19 20.55
CA ASP A 219 -14.20 -0.76 21.16
C ASP A 219 -15.39 -0.40 20.22
N GLU A 220 -15.37 -0.74 18.92
CA GLU A 220 -16.42 -0.40 17.93
C GLU A 220 -16.85 -1.61 17.06
N PRO A 221 -17.85 -2.41 17.48
CA PRO A 221 -18.34 -3.53 16.69
C PRO A 221 -19.11 -3.07 15.43
N ARG A 222 -18.86 -3.70 14.27
CA ARG A 222 -19.55 -3.42 12.99
C ARG A 222 -20.18 -4.67 12.40
N LEU A 223 -21.42 -4.57 11.93
CA LEU A 223 -22.09 -5.63 11.17
C LEU A 223 -21.70 -5.55 9.70
N VAL A 224 -21.36 -6.70 9.10
CA VAL A 224 -20.99 -6.78 7.69
C VAL A 224 -21.90 -7.77 6.99
N ARG A 225 -22.55 -7.29 5.94
CA ARG A 225 -23.30 -8.15 5.03
C ARG A 225 -22.60 -8.24 3.69
N VAL A 226 -22.22 -9.45 3.31
CA VAL A 226 -21.54 -9.73 2.05
C VAL A 226 -22.47 -10.52 1.15
N ARG A 227 -22.57 -10.08 -0.11
CA ARG A 227 -23.24 -10.78 -1.18
C ARG A 227 -22.27 -11.03 -2.33
N HIS A 228 -22.21 -12.26 -2.82
CA HIS A 228 -21.31 -12.66 -3.90
C HIS A 228 -22.10 -13.20 -5.10
N MET A 229 -22.03 -12.50 -6.24
CA MET A 229 -22.62 -12.96 -7.49
C MET A 229 -21.53 -13.31 -8.50
N ALA A 230 -21.65 -14.44 -9.18
CA ALA A 230 -20.81 -14.73 -10.34
C ALA A 230 -21.62 -15.38 -11.45
N SER A 231 -21.29 -15.11 -12.72
CA SER A 231 -22.04 -15.65 -13.86
C SER A 231 -22.04 -17.19 -13.93
N GLN A 232 -21.10 -17.84 -13.26
CA GLN A 232 -20.93 -19.29 -13.19
C GLN A 232 -20.43 -19.68 -11.79
N ALA A 233 -20.73 -20.91 -11.36
CA ALA A 233 -20.36 -21.40 -10.03
C ALA A 233 -18.85 -21.29 -9.72
N ARG A 234 -17.98 -21.55 -10.70
CA ARG A 234 -16.52 -21.39 -10.55
C ARG A 234 -16.07 -19.96 -10.22
N GLY A 235 -16.87 -18.96 -10.58
CA GLY A 235 -16.59 -17.57 -10.22
C GLY A 235 -16.92 -17.25 -8.77
N LEU A 236 -17.56 -18.17 -8.03
CA LEU A 236 -17.78 -18.10 -6.60
C LEU A 236 -16.59 -18.67 -5.81
N TYR A 237 -15.37 -18.35 -6.22
CA TYR A 237 -14.13 -19.00 -5.75
C TYR A 237 -13.83 -18.82 -4.24
N MET A 238 -14.39 -17.80 -3.59
CA MET A 238 -14.28 -17.56 -2.14
C MET A 238 -15.46 -18.10 -1.32
N ASP A 239 -16.41 -18.81 -1.93
CA ASP A 239 -17.66 -19.20 -1.26
C ASP A 239 -17.43 -20.07 -0.01
N ALA A 240 -16.56 -21.08 -0.12
CA ALA A 240 -16.23 -21.95 1.00
C ALA A 240 -15.51 -21.18 2.13
N ALA A 241 -14.56 -20.31 1.79
CA ALA A 241 -13.79 -19.53 2.76
C ALA A 241 -14.66 -18.51 3.50
N LEU A 242 -15.53 -17.79 2.79
CA LEU A 242 -16.42 -16.79 3.37
C LEU A 242 -17.58 -17.41 4.16
N THR A 243 -18.07 -18.58 3.74
CA THR A 243 -19.06 -19.34 4.53
C THR A 243 -18.45 -19.78 5.85
N ALA A 244 -17.24 -20.37 5.82
CA ALA A 244 -16.54 -20.76 7.05
C ALA A 244 -16.24 -19.55 7.96
N LEU A 245 -15.87 -18.41 7.37
CA LEU A 245 -15.67 -17.18 8.14
C LEU A 245 -16.97 -16.69 8.78
N ALA A 246 -18.09 -16.69 8.05
CA ALA A 246 -19.41 -16.30 8.55
C ALA A 246 -19.88 -17.21 9.68
N ASP A 247 -19.67 -18.53 9.56
CA ASP A 247 -19.99 -19.50 10.62
C ASP A 247 -19.20 -19.22 11.91
N SER A 248 -17.97 -18.71 11.77
CA SER A 248 -17.09 -18.38 12.91
C SER A 248 -17.29 -16.97 13.49
N LYS A 249 -17.96 -16.06 12.76
CA LYS A 249 -18.06 -14.63 13.09
C LYS A 249 -19.52 -14.18 13.02
N PRO A 250 -20.26 -14.09 14.15
CA PRO A 250 -21.71 -13.80 14.17
C PRO A 250 -22.16 -12.47 13.52
N MET A 251 -21.23 -11.55 13.25
CA MET A 251 -21.52 -10.25 12.65
C MET A 251 -21.33 -10.24 11.12
N LEU A 252 -20.84 -11.35 10.55
CA LEU A 252 -20.69 -11.52 9.13
C LEU A 252 -21.89 -12.32 8.58
N ASP A 253 -22.73 -11.66 7.80
CA ASP A 253 -23.81 -12.28 7.04
C ASP A 253 -23.35 -12.47 5.59
N TYR A 254 -23.04 -13.71 5.21
CA TYR A 254 -22.60 -14.07 3.86
C TYR A 254 -23.68 -14.84 3.08
N ALA A 255 -23.86 -14.48 1.81
CA ALA A 255 -24.60 -15.30 0.86
C ALA A 255 -24.06 -15.13 -0.56
N SER A 256 -24.20 -16.17 -1.38
CA SER A 256 -23.74 -16.18 -2.77
C SER A 256 -24.80 -16.69 -3.74
N VAL A 257 -24.66 -16.33 -5.01
CA VAL A 257 -25.52 -16.84 -6.09
C VAL A 257 -24.75 -16.93 -7.41
N ALA A 258 -24.86 -18.07 -8.07
CA ALA A 258 -24.37 -18.25 -9.42
C ALA A 258 -25.47 -17.84 -10.43
N GLY A 259 -25.17 -16.87 -11.28
CA GLY A 259 -26.08 -16.37 -12.29
C GLY A 259 -25.63 -15.05 -12.91
N SER A 260 -26.20 -14.73 -14.06
CA SER A 260 -25.88 -13.50 -14.78
C SER A 260 -26.50 -12.29 -14.07
N ALA A 261 -25.73 -11.23 -13.82
CA ALA A 261 -26.26 -9.94 -13.37
C ALA A 261 -27.20 -9.26 -14.39
N ARG A 262 -27.30 -9.79 -15.61
CA ARG A 262 -28.30 -9.37 -16.62
C ARG A 262 -29.66 -10.01 -16.41
N ASP A 263 -29.75 -11.04 -15.55
CA ASP A 263 -31.03 -11.58 -15.12
C ASP A 263 -31.65 -10.63 -14.07
N PRO A 264 -32.76 -9.95 -14.39
CA PRO A 264 -33.34 -8.96 -13.49
C PRO A 264 -33.82 -9.56 -12.17
N GLN A 265 -34.27 -10.82 -12.17
CA GLN A 265 -34.78 -11.46 -10.96
C GLN A 265 -33.63 -11.80 -10.02
N LEU A 266 -32.57 -12.43 -10.54
CA LEU A 266 -31.39 -12.76 -9.72
C LEU A 266 -30.68 -11.51 -9.20
N LEU A 267 -30.60 -10.46 -10.01
CA LEU A 267 -30.07 -9.17 -9.57
C LEU A 267 -30.95 -8.55 -8.47
N ALA A 268 -32.27 -8.61 -8.62
CA ALA A 268 -33.20 -8.11 -7.61
C ALA A 268 -33.10 -8.90 -6.31
N ASP A 269 -33.01 -10.23 -6.37
CA ASP A 269 -32.92 -11.10 -5.21
C ASP A 269 -31.65 -10.82 -4.41
N ILE A 270 -30.49 -10.74 -5.07
CA ILE A 270 -29.22 -10.50 -4.38
C ILE A 270 -29.14 -9.09 -3.78
N CYS A 271 -29.63 -8.07 -4.50
CA CYS A 271 -29.68 -6.70 -3.99
C CYS A 271 -30.70 -6.56 -2.86
N SER A 272 -31.86 -7.23 -2.94
CA SER A 272 -32.85 -7.27 -1.85
C SER A 272 -32.26 -7.90 -0.59
N GLY A 273 -31.54 -9.02 -0.76
CA GLY A 273 -30.83 -9.67 0.34
C GLY A 273 -29.76 -8.77 0.97
N LEU A 274 -29.13 -7.88 0.20
CA LEU A 274 -28.13 -6.92 0.68
C LEU A 274 -28.78 -5.79 1.50
N VAL A 275 -29.87 -5.20 1.01
CA VAL A 275 -30.54 -4.04 1.64
C VAL A 275 -31.52 -4.44 2.74
N ALA A 276 -31.81 -5.74 2.91
CA ALA A 276 -32.78 -6.23 3.88
C ALA A 276 -32.54 -5.67 5.30
N GLY A 277 -33.59 -5.18 5.96
CA GLY A 277 -33.50 -4.66 7.33
C GLY A 277 -32.56 -3.46 7.50
N ASP A 278 -32.20 -2.74 6.43
CA ASP A 278 -31.53 -1.45 6.54
C ASP A 278 -32.50 -0.40 7.12
N ASP A 279 -32.09 0.29 8.17
CA ASP A 279 -32.80 1.43 8.77
C ASP A 279 -32.50 2.75 8.06
N GLY A 280 -31.79 2.66 6.94
CA GLY A 280 -31.33 3.77 6.14
C GLY A 280 -29.98 4.30 6.60
N GLN A 281 -29.25 3.60 7.49
CA GLN A 281 -27.91 3.98 7.92
C GLN A 281 -26.77 3.25 7.22
N ARG A 282 -27.03 2.10 6.57
CA ARG A 282 -25.99 1.23 6.01
C ARG A 282 -25.24 1.91 4.85
N LEU A 283 -23.91 1.72 4.84
CA LEU A 283 -23.06 2.06 3.71
C LEU A 283 -22.92 0.86 2.78
N TYR A 284 -22.99 1.07 1.47
CA TYR A 284 -22.89 0.03 0.46
C TYR A 284 -21.64 0.19 -0.40
N VAL A 285 -20.94 -0.91 -0.66
CA VAL A 285 -19.81 -0.96 -1.58
C VAL A 285 -20.05 -2.04 -2.64
N LEU A 286 -20.04 -1.64 -3.91
CA LEU A 286 -20.30 -2.52 -5.05
C LEU A 286 -19.01 -2.69 -5.87
N CYS A 287 -18.53 -3.92 -6.03
CA CYS A 287 -17.24 -4.20 -6.68
C CYS A 287 -17.40 -5.21 -7.83
N GLY A 288 -16.78 -4.95 -8.97
CA GLY A 288 -16.71 -5.89 -10.10
C GLY A 288 -16.91 -5.20 -11.46
N SER A 289 -17.33 -5.96 -12.48
CA SER A 289 -17.46 -5.39 -13.85
C SER A 289 -18.42 -4.20 -13.88
N ASP A 290 -18.06 -3.13 -14.58
CA ASP A 290 -18.84 -1.89 -14.66
C ASP A 290 -20.34 -2.14 -14.94
N GLY A 291 -20.67 -2.92 -15.97
CA GLY A 291 -22.08 -3.20 -16.31
C GLY A 291 -22.89 -3.84 -15.17
N ALA A 292 -22.29 -4.72 -14.36
CA ALA A 292 -22.97 -5.34 -13.22
C ALA A 292 -23.12 -4.36 -12.04
N VAL A 293 -22.05 -3.60 -11.77
CA VAL A 293 -22.05 -2.56 -10.73
C VAL A 293 -23.09 -1.47 -11.02
N GLN A 294 -23.17 -0.99 -12.27
CA GLN A 294 -24.19 0.00 -12.65
C GLN A 294 -25.60 -0.59 -12.54
N ALA A 295 -25.82 -1.83 -12.95
CA ALA A 295 -27.13 -2.47 -12.85
C ALA A 295 -27.60 -2.59 -11.39
N ALA A 296 -26.72 -3.02 -10.48
CA ALA A 296 -27.02 -3.07 -9.05
C ALA A 296 -27.28 -1.69 -8.47
N ARG A 297 -26.44 -0.70 -8.80
CA ARG A 297 -26.62 0.69 -8.37
C ARG A 297 -27.97 1.25 -8.83
N SER A 298 -28.33 1.07 -10.10
CA SER A 298 -29.63 1.49 -10.63
C SER A 298 -30.79 0.83 -9.89
N TRP A 299 -30.68 -0.47 -9.60
CA TRP A 299 -31.69 -1.19 -8.82
C TRP A 299 -31.81 -0.62 -7.40
N MET A 300 -30.71 -0.38 -6.69
CA MET A 300 -30.70 0.16 -5.33
C MET A 300 -31.33 1.55 -5.26
N LEU A 301 -30.98 2.43 -6.19
CA LEU A 301 -31.57 3.78 -6.29
C LEU A 301 -33.08 3.72 -6.56
N ALA A 302 -33.51 2.84 -7.46
CA ALA A 302 -34.93 2.64 -7.75
C ALA A 302 -35.73 2.09 -6.56
N ASN A 303 -35.06 1.42 -5.61
CA ASN A 303 -35.64 0.88 -4.38
C ASN A 303 -35.37 1.77 -3.15
N GLY A 304 -35.02 3.04 -3.35
CA GLY A 304 -34.99 4.05 -2.29
C GLY A 304 -33.69 4.15 -1.49
N VAL A 305 -32.62 3.45 -1.90
CA VAL A 305 -31.29 3.61 -1.28
C VAL A 305 -30.72 4.97 -1.67
N ASP A 306 -30.24 5.74 -0.68
CA ASP A 306 -29.57 7.02 -0.92
C ASP A 306 -28.25 6.78 -1.69
N GLY A 307 -28.15 7.34 -2.89
CA GLY A 307 -26.96 7.20 -3.74
C GLY A 307 -25.66 7.71 -3.14
N ARG A 308 -25.71 8.59 -2.12
CA ARG A 308 -24.53 9.03 -1.36
C ARG A 308 -23.95 7.94 -0.47
N ARG A 309 -24.73 6.90 -0.17
CA ARG A 309 -24.35 5.74 0.62
C ARG A 309 -23.93 4.55 -0.25
N VAL A 310 -23.84 4.73 -1.57
CA VAL A 310 -23.41 3.68 -2.50
C VAL A 310 -22.07 4.04 -3.12
N LEU A 311 -21.02 3.39 -2.64
CA LEU A 311 -19.68 3.43 -3.22
C LEU A 311 -19.53 2.32 -4.26
N ALA A 312 -18.70 2.56 -5.27
CA ALA A 312 -18.50 1.63 -6.37
C ALA A 312 -17.03 1.53 -6.77
N ASP A 313 -16.54 0.29 -6.86
CA ASP A 313 -15.25 -0.10 -7.47
C ASP A 313 -15.56 -0.83 -8.80
N ALA A 314 -15.76 -0.05 -9.86
CA ALA A 314 -16.17 -0.56 -11.17
C ALA A 314 -14.96 -0.88 -12.06
N PHE A 315 -14.84 -2.14 -12.47
CA PHE A 315 -13.76 -2.62 -13.33
C PHE A 315 -14.12 -2.35 -14.79
N THR A 316 -13.40 -1.41 -15.40
CA THR A 316 -13.55 -1.06 -16.80
C THR A 316 -12.57 -1.86 -17.66
N PHE A 317 -13.11 -2.82 -18.41
CA PHE A 317 -12.36 -3.58 -19.40
C PHE A 317 -12.33 -2.81 -20.73
N GLN A 318 -11.81 -1.57 -20.72
CA GLN A 318 -11.60 -0.86 -21.97
C GLN A 318 -10.37 -1.45 -22.68
N ASN A 319 -10.57 -1.88 -23.93
CA ASN A 319 -9.49 -1.92 -24.91
C ASN A 319 -9.04 -0.49 -25.13
N HIS A 320 -8.05 0.00 -24.39
CA HIS A 320 -7.42 1.27 -24.72
C HIS A 320 -6.76 1.12 -26.10
N PRO A 321 -7.19 1.88 -27.12
CA PRO A 321 -6.36 2.10 -28.28
C PRO A 321 -5.32 3.14 -27.86
N ASN A 322 -4.15 2.67 -27.41
CA ASN A 322 -2.92 3.47 -27.45
C ASN A 322 -1.75 2.51 -27.71
N SER A 323 -1.75 1.97 -28.92
CA SER A 323 -0.53 1.85 -29.70
C SER A 323 -0.03 3.28 -29.96
N LEU A 324 1.13 3.62 -29.40
CA LEU A 324 2.10 4.63 -29.85
C LEU A 324 2.86 5.10 -28.60
N LEU A 325 3.93 4.37 -28.27
CA LEU A 325 5.21 4.82 -27.71
C LEU A 325 6.06 3.55 -27.56
N VAL A 326 6.54 3.07 -28.72
CA VAL A 326 7.68 2.15 -28.84
C VAL A 326 8.76 2.97 -29.53
N ALA A 327 10.03 2.77 -29.11
CA ALA A 327 11.25 3.51 -29.48
C ALA A 327 11.40 4.85 -28.73
N GLU A 328 12.50 5.21 -28.06
CA GLU A 328 13.90 4.78 -28.04
C GLU A 328 14.50 5.27 -26.70
N ALA A 329 15.25 4.42 -25.99
CA ALA A 329 16.35 4.81 -25.09
C ALA A 329 16.97 3.53 -24.51
N ALA A 330 17.60 2.75 -25.37
CA ALA A 330 18.72 1.91 -24.96
C ALA A 330 19.98 2.76 -25.11
N GLN A 331 20.87 2.65 -24.13
CA GLN A 331 22.20 3.27 -24.02
C GLN A 331 22.19 4.73 -23.56
N GLU A 332 22.48 4.94 -22.27
CA GLU A 332 23.55 5.85 -21.85
C GLU A 332 23.99 5.48 -20.43
N GLY A 333 25.30 5.53 -20.22
CA GLY A 333 26.01 4.87 -19.13
C GLY A 333 25.60 5.34 -17.73
N SER A 334 25.51 4.37 -16.83
CA SER A 334 25.47 4.58 -15.39
C SER A 334 26.77 5.25 -14.94
N GLN A 335 26.75 6.58 -14.78
CA GLN A 335 27.56 7.25 -13.77
C GLN A 335 26.68 7.43 -12.54
N GLU A 336 26.91 6.59 -11.54
CA GLU A 336 26.37 6.74 -10.20
C GLU A 336 26.80 8.10 -9.65
N ALA A 337 25.83 9.01 -9.51
CA ALA A 337 26.00 10.20 -8.68
C ALA A 337 25.58 9.82 -7.26
N GLU A 338 26.56 9.65 -6.38
CA GLU A 338 26.38 9.48 -4.94
C GLU A 338 25.62 10.69 -4.36
N LEU A 339 24.34 10.52 -4.07
CA LEU A 339 23.62 11.37 -3.12
C LEU A 339 23.89 10.80 -1.73
N ALA A 340 24.71 11.50 -0.95
CA ALA A 340 25.11 11.10 0.39
C ALA A 340 23.88 11.07 1.33
N ASP A 341 23.33 9.88 1.55
CA ASP A 341 22.51 9.60 2.71
C ASP A 341 23.41 9.63 3.96
N ASP A 342 22.90 10.10 5.09
CA ASP A 342 23.63 10.19 6.38
C ASP A 342 23.78 8.78 7.03
N GLU A 343 23.72 7.73 6.20
CA GLU A 343 23.96 6.34 6.54
C GLU A 343 25.45 6.05 6.48
N ARG A 344 25.97 5.34 7.48
CA ARG A 344 27.38 4.96 7.44
C ARG A 344 27.68 4.15 6.18
N PRO A 345 28.82 4.39 5.50
CA PRO A 345 29.26 3.59 4.37
C PRO A 345 29.27 2.10 4.72
N TYR A 346 29.17 1.23 3.73
CA TYR A 346 29.41 -0.19 4.02
C TYR A 346 30.87 -0.37 4.48
N PRO A 347 31.11 -1.18 5.54
CA PRO A 347 32.47 -1.56 5.92
C PRO A 347 33.12 -2.39 4.79
N ALA A 348 34.43 -2.62 4.91
CA ALA A 348 35.15 -3.45 3.95
C ALA A 348 34.54 -4.86 3.86
N THR A 349 34.56 -5.43 2.66
CA THR A 349 34.05 -6.79 2.42
C THR A 349 35.09 -7.84 2.80
N HIS A 350 34.61 -9.03 3.16
CA HIS A 350 35.42 -10.21 3.44
C HIS A 350 34.97 -11.38 2.55
N PRO A 351 35.38 -11.43 1.26
CA PRO A 351 34.97 -12.48 0.33
C PRO A 351 35.33 -13.89 0.79
N GLU A 352 36.42 -14.05 1.52
CA GLU A 352 36.85 -15.30 2.16
C GLU A 352 35.88 -15.78 3.24
N LEU A 353 35.32 -14.85 4.02
CA LEU A 353 34.27 -15.14 5.00
C LEU A 353 32.98 -15.53 4.28
N TRP A 354 32.62 -14.81 3.21
CA TRP A 354 31.46 -15.16 2.39
C TRP A 354 31.58 -16.55 1.78
N ALA A 355 32.71 -16.88 1.14
CA ALA A 355 32.92 -18.19 0.51
C ALA A 355 32.77 -19.34 1.51
N MET A 356 33.25 -19.16 2.74
CA MET A 356 33.06 -20.11 3.84
C MET A 356 31.59 -20.20 4.27
N LEU A 357 30.88 -19.08 4.34
CA LEU A 357 29.49 -19.05 4.79
C LEU A 357 28.47 -19.51 3.74
N GLU A 358 28.79 -19.38 2.45
CA GLU A 358 27.98 -19.85 1.33
C GLU A 358 28.09 -21.36 1.15
N GLU A 359 29.26 -21.95 1.45
CA GLU A 359 29.50 -23.39 1.38
C GLU A 359 28.44 -24.16 2.18
N ASP A 360 27.76 -25.10 1.53
CA ASP A 360 26.68 -25.90 2.10
C ASP A 360 25.61 -25.07 2.86
N ASN A 361 25.33 -23.85 2.36
CA ASN A 361 24.38 -22.90 2.95
C ASN A 361 24.59 -22.72 4.47
N ARG A 362 25.85 -22.62 4.90
CA ARG A 362 26.23 -22.53 6.32
C ARG A 362 25.62 -21.31 6.99
N LEU A 363 25.59 -20.16 6.33
CA LEU A 363 24.92 -18.95 6.82
C LEU A 363 23.43 -19.20 7.11
N GLY A 364 22.71 -19.82 6.17
CA GLY A 364 21.29 -20.12 6.34
C GLY A 364 21.04 -20.99 7.57
N ARG A 365 21.84 -22.04 7.77
CA ARG A 365 21.74 -22.95 8.92
C ARG A 365 22.07 -22.25 10.26
N ILE A 366 23.07 -21.37 10.27
CA ILE A 366 23.40 -20.54 11.43
C ILE A 366 22.21 -19.66 11.80
N LEU A 367 21.65 -18.95 10.82
CA LEU A 367 20.50 -18.06 11.03
C LEU A 367 19.25 -18.84 11.44
N ASP A 368 19.06 -20.06 10.93
CA ASP A 368 17.98 -20.93 11.35
C ASP A 368 18.01 -21.18 12.85
N THR A 369 19.16 -21.67 13.35
CA THR A 369 19.33 -21.97 14.77
C THR A 369 19.31 -20.70 15.62
N PHE A 370 19.93 -19.62 15.14
CA PHE A 370 19.96 -18.35 15.85
C PHE A 370 18.56 -17.79 16.08
N TYR A 371 17.73 -17.75 15.04
CA TYR A 371 16.37 -17.23 15.16
C TYR A 371 15.42 -18.18 15.89
N ASP A 372 15.66 -19.48 15.90
CA ASP A 372 14.94 -20.38 16.80
C ASP A 372 15.21 -20.03 18.26
N ARG A 373 16.49 -19.85 18.63
CA ARG A 373 16.87 -19.44 20.00
C ARG A 373 16.35 -18.06 20.37
N VAL A 374 16.46 -17.08 19.49
CA VAL A 374 16.04 -15.69 19.75
C VAL A 374 14.53 -15.56 19.95
N PHE A 375 13.71 -16.35 19.25
CA PHE A 375 12.25 -16.33 19.44
C PHE A 375 11.80 -17.05 20.71
N GLU A 376 12.61 -17.97 21.24
CA GLU A 376 12.33 -18.70 22.49
C GLU A 376 12.98 -18.06 23.72
N ASP A 377 13.98 -17.20 23.52
CA ASP A 377 14.74 -16.55 24.59
C ASP A 377 13.88 -15.49 25.32
N PRO A 378 13.77 -15.53 26.66
CA PRO A 378 12.93 -14.59 27.42
C PRO A 378 13.34 -13.12 27.33
N ILE A 379 14.63 -12.83 27.05
CA ILE A 379 15.15 -11.47 26.93
C ILE A 379 14.92 -10.96 25.50
N MET A 380 15.05 -11.83 24.50
CA MET A 380 14.94 -11.46 23.09
C MET A 380 13.52 -11.46 22.55
N SER A 381 12.72 -12.48 22.88
CA SER A 381 11.37 -12.69 22.32
C SER A 381 10.44 -11.46 22.38
N PRO A 382 10.49 -10.56 23.39
CA PRO A 382 9.68 -9.34 23.37
C PRO A 382 9.94 -8.43 22.17
N TYR A 383 11.17 -8.41 21.65
CA TYR A 383 11.56 -7.63 20.45
C TYR A 383 11.06 -8.26 19.15
N PHE A 384 10.58 -9.52 19.20
CA PHE A 384 10.13 -10.28 18.04
C PHE A 384 8.63 -10.65 18.07
N HIS A 385 7.86 -10.17 19.06
CA HIS A 385 6.44 -10.53 19.26
C HIS A 385 5.57 -10.29 18.01
N ASN A 386 5.88 -9.26 17.21
CA ASN A 386 5.18 -8.95 15.95
C ASN A 386 6.06 -9.16 14.70
N SER A 387 7.10 -9.99 14.81
CA SER A 387 8.06 -10.25 13.72
C SER A 387 7.86 -11.68 13.17
N ASN A 388 7.88 -11.82 11.85
CA ASN A 388 7.90 -13.14 11.22
C ASN A 388 9.33 -13.69 11.24
N LYS A 389 9.53 -14.85 11.89
CA LYS A 389 10.83 -15.51 12.04
C LYS A 389 11.53 -15.75 10.71
N GLN A 390 10.81 -16.24 9.70
CA GLN A 390 11.37 -16.53 8.38
C GLN A 390 11.84 -15.26 7.68
N ARG A 391 11.04 -14.19 7.74
CA ARG A 391 11.40 -12.89 7.17
C ARG A 391 12.60 -12.25 7.87
N SER A 392 12.71 -12.39 9.19
CA SER A 392 13.87 -11.91 9.93
C SER A 392 15.15 -12.63 9.49
N LYS A 393 15.08 -13.95 9.25
CA LYS A 393 16.19 -14.74 8.70
C LYS A 393 16.60 -14.25 7.32
N GLU A 394 15.65 -14.12 6.40
CA GLU A 394 15.93 -13.75 4.99
C GLU A 394 16.52 -12.34 4.85
N LYS A 395 16.01 -11.37 5.62
CA LYS A 395 16.56 -10.01 5.65
C LYS A 395 17.98 -9.98 6.19
N VAL A 396 18.25 -10.72 7.25
CA VAL A 396 19.60 -10.79 7.83
C VAL A 396 20.55 -11.59 6.94
N PHE A 397 20.05 -12.62 6.24
CA PHE A 397 20.83 -13.36 5.24
C PHE A 397 21.26 -12.43 4.10
N SER A 398 20.32 -11.70 3.48
CA SER A 398 20.64 -10.79 2.37
C SER A 398 21.52 -9.62 2.83
N PHE A 399 21.37 -9.18 4.08
CA PHE A 399 22.24 -8.17 4.70
C PHE A 399 23.67 -8.67 4.83
N TYR A 400 23.89 -9.83 5.44
CA TYR A 400 25.24 -10.41 5.56
C TYR A 400 25.85 -10.76 4.22
N LYS A 401 25.06 -11.28 3.27
CA LYS A 401 25.54 -11.51 1.90
C LYS A 401 26.08 -10.21 1.29
N ARG A 402 25.31 -9.12 1.33
CA ARG A 402 25.77 -7.79 0.88
C ARG A 402 27.05 -7.36 1.60
N LEU A 403 27.13 -7.52 2.93
CA LEU A 403 28.28 -7.09 3.73
C LEU A 403 29.55 -7.88 3.40
N PHE A 404 29.44 -9.20 3.25
CA PHE A 404 30.62 -10.06 3.10
C PHE A 404 31.06 -10.17 1.64
N SER A 405 30.12 -10.26 0.69
CA SER A 405 30.44 -10.41 -0.74
C SER A 405 30.54 -9.08 -1.49
N GLY A 406 29.88 -8.02 -0.98
CA GLY A 406 29.73 -6.75 -1.70
C GLY A 406 28.64 -6.78 -2.77
N GLU A 407 27.96 -7.89 -3.00
CA GLU A 407 26.89 -8.00 -4.00
C GLU A 407 25.66 -7.16 -3.60
N PRO A 408 25.07 -6.33 -4.49
CA PRO A 408 23.93 -5.46 -4.18
C PRO A 408 22.61 -6.22 -4.05
N CYS A 409 22.51 -7.08 -3.04
CA CYS A 409 21.37 -7.99 -2.84
C CYS A 409 20.54 -7.70 -1.57
N PHE A 410 20.91 -6.71 -0.74
CA PHE A 410 20.16 -6.35 0.47
C PHE A 410 19.03 -5.38 0.15
N PHE A 411 17.82 -5.66 0.66
CA PHE A 411 16.58 -4.99 0.29
C PHE A 411 15.79 -4.42 1.49
N GLY A 412 16.44 -4.22 2.65
CA GLY A 412 15.82 -3.67 3.87
C GLY A 412 16.38 -2.31 4.30
N ASP A 413 15.76 -1.70 5.32
CA ASP A 413 16.31 -0.51 5.99
C ASP A 413 17.63 -0.88 6.69
N ARG A 414 18.65 -0.02 6.64
CA ARG A 414 19.90 -0.24 7.40
C ARG A 414 19.65 -0.22 8.91
N PRO A 415 20.55 -0.80 9.73
CA PRO A 415 20.35 -0.97 11.17
C PRO A 415 19.86 0.27 11.91
N ARG A 416 20.29 1.47 11.48
CA ARG A 416 19.84 2.73 12.08
C ARG A 416 18.33 2.92 12.04
N ASN A 417 17.76 2.75 10.85
CA ASN A 417 16.34 2.95 10.56
C ASN A 417 15.53 1.70 10.93
N SER A 418 16.06 0.49 10.70
CA SER A 418 15.41 -0.76 11.11
C SER A 418 15.09 -0.82 12.61
N HIS A 419 15.96 -0.25 13.46
CA HIS A 419 15.81 -0.28 14.92
C HIS A 419 15.39 1.07 15.52
N HIS A 420 14.98 2.07 14.73
CA HIS A 420 14.80 3.46 15.22
C HIS A 420 13.88 3.57 16.46
N TRP A 421 12.86 2.73 16.55
CA TRP A 421 11.85 2.72 17.61
C TRP A 421 12.19 1.81 18.81
N MET A 422 13.16 0.89 18.69
CA MET A 422 13.48 -0.08 19.73
C MET A 422 14.52 0.46 20.71
N VAL A 423 14.27 0.45 22.02
CA VAL A 423 15.32 0.70 23.02
C VAL A 423 16.08 -0.60 23.25
N ILE A 424 17.33 -0.64 22.80
CA ILE A 424 18.22 -1.80 22.88
C ILE A 424 19.44 -1.34 23.68
N SER A 425 19.61 -1.85 24.90
CA SER A 425 20.78 -1.56 25.72
C SER A 425 21.98 -2.37 25.24
N ASN A 426 23.19 -2.00 25.69
CA ASN A 426 24.38 -2.81 25.44
C ASN A 426 24.21 -4.25 25.98
N GLU A 427 23.60 -4.42 27.15
CA GLU A 427 23.38 -5.74 27.75
C GLU A 427 22.48 -6.65 26.88
N VAL A 428 21.39 -6.09 26.34
CA VAL A 428 20.48 -6.80 25.43
C VAL A 428 21.20 -7.14 24.12
N TYR A 429 21.99 -6.22 23.60
CA TYR A 429 22.75 -6.44 22.37
C TYR A 429 23.84 -7.51 22.55
N ASP A 430 24.58 -7.48 23.66
CA ASP A 430 25.63 -8.44 23.97
C ASP A 430 25.06 -9.84 24.23
N HIS A 431 23.89 -9.94 24.86
CA HIS A 431 23.17 -11.20 24.99
C HIS A 431 22.82 -11.79 23.62
N ARG A 432 22.27 -10.98 22.71
CA ARG A 432 21.99 -11.37 21.32
C ARG A 432 23.26 -11.82 20.60
N LEU A 433 24.37 -11.11 20.80
CA LEU A 433 25.65 -11.43 20.18
C LEU A 433 26.20 -12.77 20.67
N GLY A 434 26.07 -13.06 21.97
CA GLY A 434 26.41 -14.36 22.54
C GLY A 434 25.65 -15.51 21.89
N LEU A 435 24.32 -15.36 21.73
CA LEU A 435 23.49 -16.35 21.02
C LEU A 435 23.96 -16.59 19.59
N LEU A 436 24.36 -15.53 18.88
CA LEU A 436 24.87 -15.63 17.51
C LEU A 436 26.21 -16.38 17.47
N VAL A 437 27.17 -16.02 18.34
CA VAL A 437 28.48 -16.70 18.43
C VAL A 437 28.33 -18.18 18.74
N ASP A 438 27.43 -18.54 19.65
CA ASP A 438 27.14 -19.95 19.96
C ASP A 438 26.61 -20.70 18.74
N CYS A 439 25.78 -20.04 17.92
CA CYS A 439 25.29 -20.62 16.66
C CYS A 439 26.40 -20.75 15.62
N MET A 440 27.30 -19.76 15.50
CA MET A 440 28.47 -19.84 14.62
C MET A 440 29.35 -21.06 14.97
N ARG A 441 29.67 -21.23 16.26
CA ARG A 441 30.44 -22.38 16.75
C ARG A 441 29.74 -23.71 16.49
N LEU A 442 28.43 -23.77 16.75
CA LEU A 442 27.63 -24.97 16.53
C LEU A 442 27.67 -25.44 15.06
N HIS A 443 27.67 -24.49 14.12
CA HIS A 443 27.70 -24.78 12.68
C HIS A 443 29.11 -24.78 12.08
N GLY A 444 30.14 -24.81 12.92
CA GLY A 444 31.52 -25.05 12.49
C GLY A 444 32.22 -23.86 11.85
N VAL A 445 31.83 -22.62 12.18
CA VAL A 445 32.62 -21.43 11.81
C VAL A 445 33.97 -21.49 12.55
N PRO A 446 35.11 -21.37 11.84
CA PRO A 446 36.44 -21.37 12.47
C PRO A 446 36.61 -20.24 13.49
N GLU A 447 37.27 -20.52 14.63
CA GLU A 447 37.45 -19.52 15.71
C GLU A 447 38.24 -18.29 15.28
N ASP A 448 39.11 -18.41 14.27
CA ASP A 448 39.84 -17.29 13.66
C ASP A 448 38.97 -16.43 12.72
N MET A 449 37.86 -16.99 12.20
CA MET A 449 36.90 -16.27 11.35
C MET A 449 35.74 -15.63 12.12
N ILE A 450 35.44 -16.09 13.34
CA ILE A 450 34.40 -15.48 14.20
C ILE A 450 34.68 -13.98 14.44
N PRO A 451 35.90 -13.54 14.81
CA PRO A 451 36.22 -12.12 14.97
C PRO A 451 35.90 -11.28 13.73
N MET A 452 36.12 -11.80 12.52
CA MET A 452 35.84 -11.10 11.26
C MET A 452 34.36 -10.78 11.10
N TRP A 453 33.47 -11.71 11.48
CA TRP A 453 32.03 -11.43 11.50
C TRP A 453 31.70 -10.41 12.60
N LEU A 454 32.26 -10.58 13.80
CA LEU A 454 31.99 -9.69 14.94
C LEU A 454 32.41 -8.23 14.69
N GLU A 455 33.36 -7.97 13.80
CA GLU A 455 33.69 -6.61 13.35
C GLU A 455 32.49 -5.89 12.71
N TYR A 456 31.66 -6.59 11.94
CA TYR A 456 30.43 -6.02 11.37
C TYR A 456 29.35 -5.76 12.42
N GLU A 457 29.23 -6.62 13.42
CA GLU A 457 28.31 -6.39 14.54
C GLU A 457 28.72 -5.15 15.32
N GLU A 458 30.01 -5.03 15.65
CA GLU A 458 30.53 -3.86 16.35
C GLU A 458 30.40 -2.57 15.52
N TYR A 459 30.61 -2.66 14.20
CA TYR A 459 30.43 -1.53 13.28
C TYR A 459 29.02 -0.92 13.38
N TYR A 460 28.00 -1.77 13.45
CA TYR A 460 26.59 -1.37 13.50
C TYR A 460 26.03 -1.23 14.93
N ARG A 461 26.77 -1.59 15.99
CA ARG A 461 26.33 -1.46 17.38
C ARG A 461 25.77 -0.07 17.71
N GLN A 462 26.50 0.98 17.33
CA GLN A 462 26.11 2.39 17.52
C GLN A 462 24.85 2.79 16.72
N ASP A 463 24.48 2.01 15.69
CA ASP A 463 23.22 2.19 14.98
C ASP A 463 22.06 1.41 15.59
N ILE A 464 22.29 0.57 16.59
CA ILE A 464 21.25 -0.27 17.17
C ILE A 464 21.04 0.13 18.62
N VAL A 465 22.13 0.18 19.39
CA VAL A 465 22.15 0.48 20.82
C VAL A 465 21.81 1.94 21.09
N LYS A 466 20.85 2.16 21.99
CA LYS A 466 20.39 3.49 22.43
C LYS A 466 19.51 3.36 23.66
N ASP A 467 19.53 4.41 24.49
CA ASP A 467 18.76 4.49 25.73
C ASP A 467 17.35 5.06 25.52
N GLU A 468 17.10 5.64 24.34
CA GLU A 468 15.82 6.27 23.97
C GLU A 468 15.47 5.97 22.50
N PRO A 469 14.18 5.86 22.14
CA PRO A 469 13.76 5.81 20.75
C PRO A 469 14.23 7.06 20.01
N ARG A 470 14.52 6.93 18.72
CA ARG A 470 14.91 8.06 17.88
C ARG A 470 14.06 8.12 16.62
N GLY A 471 13.84 9.32 16.12
CA GLY A 471 13.09 9.53 14.89
C GLY A 471 13.75 8.82 13.71
N ARG A 472 12.92 8.26 12.84
CA ARG A 472 13.36 7.73 11.54
C ARG A 472 13.95 8.88 10.73
N ARG A 473 15.07 8.64 10.04
CA ARG A 473 15.66 9.63 9.13
C ARG A 473 15.42 9.21 7.68
N ILE A 474 14.88 10.12 6.88
CA ILE A 474 14.69 9.95 5.44
C ILE A 474 15.17 11.23 4.78
N GLY A 475 16.18 11.15 3.91
CA GLY A 475 16.76 12.32 3.23
C GLY A 475 17.33 13.38 4.19
N GLY A 476 17.98 12.95 5.28
CA GLY A 476 18.54 13.86 6.29
C GLY A 476 17.53 14.49 7.27
N VAL A 477 16.23 14.28 7.09
CA VAL A 477 15.17 14.86 7.94
C VAL A 477 14.74 13.85 9.01
N VAL A 478 14.76 14.27 10.29
CA VAL A 478 14.25 13.49 11.41
C VAL A 478 12.73 13.59 11.46
N GLN A 479 12.04 12.48 11.25
CA GLN A 479 10.59 12.40 11.40
C GLN A 479 10.24 12.16 12.88
N PRO A 480 9.45 13.04 13.53
CA PRO A 480 9.01 12.82 14.91
C PRO A 480 8.06 11.62 14.98
N VAL A 481 8.23 10.78 15.99
CA VAL A 481 7.55 9.47 16.11
C VAL A 481 6.32 9.48 17.04
N SER A 482 6.08 10.60 17.74
CA SER A 482 4.96 10.80 18.68
C SER A 482 4.73 12.28 18.95
N GLY A 483 3.55 12.67 19.46
CA GLY A 483 3.26 14.06 19.87
C GLY A 483 2.20 14.78 19.03
N LEU A 484 1.89 16.01 19.44
CA LEU A 484 0.92 16.89 18.80
C LEU A 484 1.61 18.16 18.28
N GLY A 485 1.23 18.62 17.09
CA GLY A 485 1.67 19.87 16.46
C GLY A 485 0.51 20.82 16.21
N TYR A 486 0.79 22.09 15.92
CA TYR A 486 -0.23 23.06 15.51
C TYR A 486 -0.04 23.46 14.05
N GLU A 487 -1.14 23.60 13.32
CA GLU A 487 -1.14 24.09 11.94
C GLU A 487 -2.30 25.06 11.72
N VAL A 488 -2.16 26.02 10.81
CA VAL A 488 -3.27 26.85 10.33
C VAL A 488 -3.71 26.29 9.00
N LEU A 489 -4.94 25.79 8.94
CA LEU A 489 -5.47 25.14 7.75
C LEU A 489 -5.48 26.11 6.57
N SER A 490 -4.78 25.77 5.49
CA SER A 490 -4.82 26.55 4.24
C SER A 490 -6.13 26.33 3.46
N CYS A 491 -6.86 25.25 3.76
CA CYS A 491 -8.19 24.96 3.22
C CYS A 491 -9.02 24.16 4.23
N GLY A 492 -10.35 24.13 4.05
CA GLY A 492 -11.24 23.55 5.05
C GLY A 492 -11.05 22.05 5.29
N ALA A 493 -11.28 21.61 6.53
CA ALA A 493 -11.15 20.22 6.99
C ALA A 493 -12.30 19.85 7.94
N LEU A 494 -12.33 18.63 8.44
CA LEU A 494 -13.21 18.22 9.53
C LEU A 494 -12.37 17.93 10.78
N CYS A 495 -12.90 18.24 11.95
CA CYS A 495 -12.32 17.81 13.21
C CYS A 495 -12.47 16.30 13.37
N ASP A 496 -11.39 15.56 13.55
CA ASP A 496 -11.42 14.10 13.74
C ASP A 496 -12.08 13.67 15.06
N SER A 497 -12.30 14.60 16.00
CA SER A 497 -13.04 14.34 17.24
C SER A 497 -14.53 14.66 17.16
N CYS A 498 -14.91 15.86 16.73
CA CYS A 498 -16.31 16.32 16.77
C CYS A 498 -16.96 16.45 15.39
N GLN A 499 -16.22 16.18 14.32
CA GLN A 499 -16.68 16.28 12.93
C GLN A 499 -17.16 17.69 12.52
N ALA A 500 -16.87 18.71 13.33
CA ALA A 500 -17.16 20.09 12.95
C ALA A 500 -16.35 20.49 11.72
N VAL A 501 -16.99 21.21 10.81
CA VAL A 501 -16.34 21.83 9.65
C VAL A 501 -15.38 22.90 10.14
N LEU A 502 -14.13 22.80 9.71
CA LEU A 502 -13.06 23.72 9.99
C LEU A 502 -12.80 24.50 8.72
N GLU A 503 -12.98 25.81 8.77
CA GLU A 503 -12.80 26.67 7.60
C GLU A 503 -11.31 26.92 7.32
N PRO A 504 -10.92 27.24 6.08
CA PRO A 504 -9.60 27.78 5.79
C PRO A 504 -9.25 28.95 6.73
N GLY A 505 -8.03 28.97 7.26
CA GLY A 505 -7.56 29.90 8.28
C GLY A 505 -7.76 29.41 9.72
N THR A 506 -8.43 28.27 9.93
CA THR A 506 -8.62 27.70 11.27
C THR A 506 -7.31 27.10 11.78
N ARG A 507 -6.86 27.53 12.96
CA ARG A 507 -5.74 26.91 13.68
C ARG A 507 -6.22 25.60 14.32
N VAL A 508 -5.49 24.52 14.08
CA VAL A 508 -5.84 23.16 14.53
C VAL A 508 -4.65 22.50 15.23
N LEU A 509 -4.94 21.63 16.19
CA LEU A 509 -3.97 20.75 16.82
C LEU A 509 -3.99 19.42 16.05
N TYR A 510 -2.85 18.86 15.67
CA TYR A 510 -2.80 17.60 14.93
C TYR A 510 -1.79 16.62 15.51
N HIS A 511 -2.05 15.32 15.38
CA HIS A 511 -1.13 14.28 15.85
C HIS A 511 -0.02 14.03 14.84
N LEU A 512 1.25 14.11 15.27
CA LEU A 512 2.42 14.02 14.40
C LEU A 512 2.57 12.65 13.70
N ARG A 513 2.17 11.57 14.38
CA ARG A 513 2.11 10.20 13.85
C ARG A 513 0.85 9.89 13.04
N THR A 514 -0.35 10.18 13.54
CA THR A 514 -1.60 9.75 12.87
C THR A 514 -2.17 10.78 11.91
N GLY A 515 -1.74 12.03 12.00
CA GLY A 515 -2.27 13.15 11.24
C GLY A 515 -3.67 13.58 11.67
N HIS A 516 -4.24 13.03 12.74
CA HIS A 516 -5.57 13.41 13.23
C HIS A 516 -5.59 14.88 13.64
N ILE A 517 -6.60 15.62 13.18
CA ILE A 517 -6.75 17.06 13.33
C ILE A 517 -7.90 17.35 14.29
N TYR A 518 -7.60 18.09 15.35
CA TYR A 518 -8.52 18.51 16.39
C TYR A 518 -8.77 20.02 16.24
N CYS A 519 -10.04 20.39 16.19
CA CYS A 519 -10.44 21.80 16.21
C CYS A 519 -10.10 22.47 17.55
N PRO A 520 -10.11 23.81 17.63
CA PRO A 520 -9.84 24.54 18.87
C PRO A 520 -10.68 24.09 20.07
N GLN A 521 -11.90 23.60 19.82
CA GLN A 521 -12.81 23.12 20.86
C GLN A 521 -12.54 21.67 21.29
N CYS A 522 -11.77 20.92 20.50
CA CYS A 522 -11.44 19.51 20.74
C CYS A 522 -9.97 19.28 21.09
N GLU A 523 -9.16 20.34 21.24
CA GLU A 523 -7.73 20.21 21.58
C GLU A 523 -7.51 19.37 22.85
N GLY A 524 -8.37 19.54 23.87
CA GLY A 524 -8.33 18.76 25.11
C GLY A 524 -8.76 17.28 24.98
N ARG A 525 -9.16 16.85 23.78
CA ARG A 525 -9.52 15.45 23.45
C ARG A 525 -8.44 14.77 22.61
N ALA A 526 -7.36 15.47 22.28
CA ALA A 526 -6.24 14.89 21.54
C ALA A 526 -5.47 13.93 22.44
N VAL A 527 -5.28 12.70 21.95
CA VAL A 527 -4.49 11.66 22.63
C VAL A 527 -3.08 11.71 22.04
N VAL A 528 -2.06 11.74 22.90
CA VAL A 528 -0.63 11.88 22.56
C VAL A 528 0.01 10.54 22.24
#